data_AF-A0AA43HRX4-F1
#
_entry.id   AF-A0AA43HRX4-F1
#
_cell.length_a   1.000
_cell.length_b   1.000
_cell.length_c   1.000
_cell.angle_alpha   90.00
_cell.angle_beta   90.00
_cell.angle_gamma   90.00
#
_symmetry.space_group_name_H-M   'P 1'
#
loop_
_entity.id
_entity.type
_entity.pdbx_description
1 polymer ?
#
loop_
_entity_poly.entity_id
_entity_poly.type
_entity_poly.pdbx_seq_one_letter_code
_entity_poly.pdbx_strand_id
1 'polypeptide(L)'
;MLQQRKKDYLIRLLEELMKSIHKLVDKREKLSPAEREGILNDAFTFFVTNFEVTESDTIDDLSEKIPDVELLEQYARLLMIRSDESDTLNTPDLKRALQIVEYLEAADKTYSWDKVVLREDILHRLDSSNQVNSI
;
A
#
# COMPACT_ATOMS: atom_id res chain seq x y z
N MET A 1 18.91 -21.43 16.75
CA MET A 1 18.30 -20.51 17.75
C MET A 1 18.27 -19.05 17.28
N LEU A 2 19.36 -18.47 16.73
CA LEU A 2 19.36 -17.07 16.27
C LEU A 2 18.43 -16.83 15.06
N GLN A 3 18.39 -17.76 14.09
CA GLN A 3 17.50 -17.70 12.93
C GLN A 3 16.01 -17.75 13.32
N GLN A 4 15.66 -18.57 14.31
CA GLN A 4 14.29 -18.66 14.82
C GLN A 4 13.86 -17.34 15.47
N ARG A 5 14.71 -16.74 16.32
CA ARG A 5 14.41 -15.44 16.94
C ARG A 5 14.24 -14.31 15.92
N LYS A 6 15.05 -14.29 14.85
CA LYS A 6 14.89 -13.32 13.75
C LYS A 6 13.57 -13.51 13.02
N LYS A 7 13.18 -14.77 12.76
CA LYS A 7 11.90 -15.11 12.15
C LYS A 7 10.71 -14.68 13.02
N ASP A 8 10.76 -14.99 14.32
CA ASP A 8 9.71 -14.63 15.28
C ASP A 8 9.56 -13.11 15.40
N TYR A 9 10.69 -12.37 15.34
CA TYR A 9 10.69 -10.91 15.33
C TYR A 9 10.03 -10.33 14.07
N LEU A 10 10.36 -10.85 12.89
CA LEU A 10 9.74 -10.40 11.63
C LEU A 10 8.24 -10.69 11.59
N ILE A 11 7.83 -11.87 12.07
CA ILE A 11 6.41 -12.23 12.18
C ILE A 11 5.68 -11.23 13.07
N ARG A 12 6.27 -10.89 14.23
CA ARG A 12 5.67 -9.90 15.12
C ARG A 12 5.54 -8.53 14.47
N LEU A 13 6.56 -8.05 13.75
CA LEU A 13 6.48 -6.78 13.03
C LEU A 13 5.39 -6.81 11.97
N LEU A 14 5.25 -7.93 11.26
CA LEU A 14 4.22 -8.11 10.25
C LEU A 14 2.81 -8.13 10.88
N GLU A 15 2.63 -8.80 12.02
CA GLU A 15 1.37 -8.76 12.76
C GLU A 15 1.02 -7.34 13.26
N GLU A 16 2.02 -6.60 13.74
CA GLU A 16 1.85 -5.20 14.17
C GLU A 16 1.46 -4.31 12.97
N LEU A 17 2.13 -4.47 11.82
CA LEU A 17 1.76 -3.79 10.57
C LEU A 17 0.32 -4.09 10.14
N MET A 18 -0.05 -5.37 10.09
CA MET A 18 -1.40 -5.78 9.64
C MET A 18 -2.49 -5.26 10.57
N LYS A 19 -2.24 -5.22 11.88
CA LYS A 19 -3.15 -4.59 12.85
C LYS A 19 -3.31 -3.10 12.61
N SER A 20 -2.20 -2.39 12.35
CA SER A 20 -2.21 -0.96 12.06
C SER A 20 -2.96 -0.66 10.76
N ILE A 21 -2.73 -1.45 9.71
CA ILE A 21 -3.48 -1.35 8.44
C ILE A 21 -4.96 -1.61 8.68
N HIS A 22 -5.32 -2.65 9.43
CA HIS A 22 -6.72 -2.95 9.77
C HIS A 22 -7.39 -1.77 10.47
N LYS A 23 -6.70 -1.14 11.43
CA LYS A 23 -7.19 0.04 12.14
C LYS A 23 -7.41 1.23 11.19
N LEU A 24 -6.56 1.38 10.18
CA LEU A 24 -6.62 2.45 9.19
C LEU A 24 -7.82 2.30 8.24
N VAL A 25 -8.17 1.06 7.87
CA VAL A 25 -9.27 0.78 6.92
C VAL A 25 -10.62 0.56 7.60
N ASP A 26 -10.66 0.22 8.89
CA ASP A 26 -11.91 0.00 9.61
C ASP A 26 -12.65 1.33 9.86
N LYS A 27 -13.76 1.52 9.15
CA LYS A 27 -14.62 2.71 9.26
C LYS A 27 -15.26 2.90 10.66
N ARG A 28 -15.18 1.89 11.53
CA ARG A 28 -15.67 1.97 12.93
C ARG A 28 -14.65 2.65 13.85
N GLU A 29 -13.38 2.63 13.49
CA GLU A 29 -12.31 3.29 14.23
C GLU A 29 -12.39 4.81 14.00
N LYS A 30 -12.40 5.59 15.08
CA LYS A 30 -12.39 7.05 15.02
C LYS A 30 -10.98 7.55 15.23
N LEU A 31 -10.18 7.50 14.17
CA LEU A 31 -8.82 8.01 14.16
C LEU A 31 -8.81 9.51 13.84
N SER A 32 -8.05 10.28 14.61
CA SER A 32 -7.71 11.65 14.24
C SER A 32 -6.75 11.68 13.03
N PRO A 33 -6.71 12.78 12.25
CA PRO A 33 -5.78 12.90 11.12
C PRO A 33 -4.31 12.60 11.50
N ALA A 34 -3.86 13.09 12.65
CA ALA A 34 -2.50 12.85 13.15
C ALA A 34 -2.22 11.37 13.48
N GLU A 35 -3.22 10.63 14.00
CA GLU A 35 -3.07 9.19 14.25
C GLU A 35 -3.00 8.39 12.95
N ARG A 36 -3.77 8.79 11.93
CA ARG A 36 -3.74 8.13 10.61
C ARG A 36 -2.41 8.38 9.91
N GLU A 37 -1.94 9.61 9.92
CA GLU A 37 -0.62 9.98 9.39
C GLU A 37 0.50 9.22 10.10
N GLY A 38 0.43 9.10 11.44
CA GLY A 38 1.38 8.29 12.21
C GLY A 38 1.41 6.83 11.77
N ILE A 39 0.23 6.21 11.63
CA ILE A 39 0.10 4.82 11.15
C ILE A 39 0.67 4.65 9.74
N LEU A 40 0.38 5.58 8.84
CA LEU A 40 0.92 5.57 7.47
C LEU A 40 2.44 5.67 7.48
N ASN A 41 3.00 6.62 8.23
CA ASN A 41 4.44 6.82 8.34
C ASN A 41 5.14 5.57 8.91
N ASP A 42 4.58 4.95 9.94
CA ASP A 42 5.11 3.71 10.52
C ASP A 42 5.05 2.56 9.49
N ALA A 43 3.96 2.44 8.75
CA ALA A 43 3.78 1.43 7.72
C ALA A 43 4.80 1.61 6.57
N PHE A 44 4.97 2.82 6.04
CA PHE A 44 5.98 3.08 5.01
C PHE A 44 7.41 2.90 5.53
N THR A 45 7.68 3.31 6.78
CA THR A 45 8.98 3.09 7.43
C THR A 45 9.29 1.60 7.54
N PHE A 46 8.30 0.75 7.80
CA PHE A 46 8.48 -0.69 7.77
C PHE A 46 8.94 -1.19 6.39
N PHE A 47 8.32 -0.73 5.30
CA PHE A 47 8.73 -1.12 3.94
C PHE A 47 10.13 -0.60 3.57
N VAL A 48 10.44 0.64 3.92
CA VAL A 48 11.77 1.22 3.70
C VAL A 48 12.84 0.45 4.48
N THR A 49 12.57 0.11 5.75
CA THR A 49 13.58 -0.51 6.64
C THR A 49 13.80 -1.98 6.35
N ASN A 50 12.75 -2.72 5.99
CA ASN A 50 12.83 -4.18 5.86
C ASN A 50 12.95 -4.65 4.40
N PHE A 51 12.52 -3.84 3.44
CA PHE A 51 12.53 -4.18 2.02
C PHE A 51 13.28 -3.16 1.16
N GLU A 52 13.88 -2.13 1.77
CA GLU A 52 14.66 -1.09 1.08
C GLU A 52 13.88 -0.40 -0.04
N VAL A 53 12.57 -0.24 0.17
CA VAL A 53 11.69 0.41 -0.80
C VAL A 53 12.00 1.90 -0.89
N THR A 54 12.09 2.41 -2.12
CA THR A 54 12.33 3.81 -2.42
C THR A 54 11.21 4.37 -3.31
N GLU A 55 11.12 5.69 -3.43
CA GLU A 55 10.17 6.35 -4.35
C GLU A 55 10.48 6.08 -5.82
N SER A 56 11.74 5.76 -6.14
CA SER A 56 12.20 5.49 -7.51
C SER A 56 12.02 4.04 -7.96
N ASP A 57 11.68 3.10 -7.05
CA ASP A 57 11.58 1.70 -7.44
C ASP A 57 10.43 1.47 -8.42
N THR A 58 10.75 0.78 -9.51
CA THR A 58 9.78 0.31 -10.50
C THR A 58 8.94 -0.85 -9.96
N ILE A 59 7.93 -1.27 -10.72
CA ILE A 59 7.15 -2.46 -10.34
C ILE A 59 8.00 -3.73 -10.30
N ASP A 60 8.96 -3.86 -11.21
CA ASP A 60 9.87 -5.00 -11.25
C ASP A 60 10.72 -5.03 -9.97
N ASP A 61 11.33 -3.90 -9.60
CA ASP A 61 12.09 -3.74 -8.35
C ASP A 61 11.25 -4.05 -7.11
N LEU A 62 10.01 -3.53 -7.06
CA LEU A 62 9.09 -3.76 -5.95
C LEU A 62 8.69 -5.22 -5.81
N SER A 63 8.46 -5.90 -6.94
CA SER A 63 8.09 -7.33 -6.95
C SER A 63 9.24 -8.24 -6.52
N GLU A 64 10.49 -7.84 -6.79
CA GLU A 64 11.67 -8.54 -6.31
C GLU A 64 11.94 -8.29 -4.82
N LYS A 65 11.78 -7.04 -4.37
CA LYS A 65 11.97 -6.65 -2.97
C LYS A 65 10.88 -7.21 -2.06
N ILE A 66 9.62 -7.16 -2.48
CA ILE A 66 8.45 -7.65 -1.74
C ILE A 66 7.87 -8.86 -2.50
N PRO A 67 8.48 -10.05 -2.36
CA PRO A 67 8.03 -11.25 -3.09
C PRO A 67 6.70 -11.81 -2.57
N ASP A 68 6.28 -11.39 -1.38
CA ASP A 68 4.99 -11.77 -0.80
C ASP A 68 3.88 -10.92 -1.43
N VAL A 69 2.98 -11.60 -2.16
CA VAL A 69 1.89 -10.96 -2.91
C VAL A 69 0.92 -10.22 -1.99
N GLU A 70 0.64 -10.74 -0.80
CA GLU A 70 -0.27 -10.11 0.15
C GLU A 70 0.35 -8.80 0.66
N LEU A 71 1.64 -8.82 1.02
CA LEU A 71 2.35 -7.60 1.43
C LEU A 71 2.46 -6.57 0.31
N LEU A 72 2.68 -7.01 -0.93
CA LEU A 72 2.74 -6.11 -2.08
C LEU A 72 1.36 -5.47 -2.36
N GLU A 73 0.28 -6.22 -2.20
CA GLU A 73 -1.08 -5.68 -2.27
C GLU A 73 -1.35 -4.67 -1.14
N GLN A 74 -0.92 -4.96 0.09
CA GLN A 74 -1.05 -4.02 1.21
C GLN A 74 -0.26 -2.74 0.96
N TYR A 75 0.91 -2.83 0.33
CA TYR A 75 1.69 -1.66 -0.06
C TYR A 75 0.92 -0.76 -1.06
N ALA A 76 0.26 -1.36 -2.06
CA ALA A 76 -0.60 -0.62 -2.99
C ALA A 76 -1.77 0.09 -2.28
N ARG A 77 -2.40 -0.58 -1.32
CA ARG A 77 -3.47 0.02 -0.49
C ARG A 77 -2.97 1.21 0.34
N LEU A 78 -1.77 1.10 0.92
CA LEU A 78 -1.17 2.19 1.69
C LEU A 78 -0.86 3.41 0.82
N LEU A 79 -0.34 3.22 -0.40
CA LEU A 79 -0.11 4.29 -1.37
C LEU A 79 -1.41 5.02 -1.71
N MET A 80 -2.47 4.26 -1.94
CA MET A 80 -3.81 4.78 -2.20
C MET A 80 -4.34 5.59 -1.01
N ILE A 81 -4.22 5.09 0.23
CA ILE A 81 -4.70 5.82 1.41
C ILE A 81 -3.88 7.09 1.65
N ARG A 82 -2.55 7.04 1.49
CA ARG A 82 -1.69 8.23 1.59
C ARG A 82 -2.07 9.30 0.58
N SER A 83 -2.46 8.91 -0.64
CA SER A 83 -2.93 9.85 -1.66
C SER A 83 -4.28 10.52 -1.32
N ASP A 84 -5.13 9.85 -0.52
CA ASP A 84 -6.39 10.43 -0.04
C ASP A 84 -6.19 11.40 1.13
N GLU A 85 -5.16 11.17 1.94
CA GLU A 85 -4.84 12.00 3.11
C GLU A 85 -4.02 13.24 2.76
N SER A 86 -3.38 13.27 1.59
CA SER A 86 -2.68 14.47 1.12
C SER A 86 -3.65 15.58 0.72
N ASP A 87 -3.36 16.81 1.15
CA ASP A 87 -4.13 18.02 0.80
C ASP A 87 -4.28 18.22 -0.72
N THR A 88 -3.32 17.70 -1.50
CA THR A 88 -3.33 17.66 -2.96
C THR A 88 -3.16 16.23 -3.42
N LEU A 89 -4.03 15.75 -4.32
CA LEU A 89 -4.01 14.36 -4.79
C LEU A 89 -2.61 13.91 -5.25
N ASN A 90 -2.01 12.98 -4.52
CA ASN A 90 -0.71 12.41 -4.87
C ASN A 90 -0.82 11.43 -6.04
N THR A 91 -0.83 11.99 -7.26
CA THR A 91 -0.95 11.23 -8.51
C THR A 91 0.19 10.21 -8.72
N PRO A 92 1.46 10.50 -8.38
CA PRO A 92 2.52 9.49 -8.39
C PRO A 92 2.19 8.23 -7.58
N ASP A 93 1.70 8.39 -6.35
CA ASP A 93 1.33 7.26 -5.48
C ASP A 93 0.19 6.44 -6.08
N LEU A 94 -0.83 7.09 -6.64
CA LEU A 94 -1.94 6.41 -7.31
C LEU A 94 -1.50 5.63 -8.55
N LYS A 95 -0.64 6.22 -9.39
CA LYS A 95 -0.09 5.52 -10.56
C LYS A 95 0.72 4.30 -10.14
N ARG A 96 1.51 4.44 -9.07
CA ARG A 96 2.31 3.34 -8.53
C ARG A 96 1.44 2.24 -7.94
N ALA A 97 0.40 2.60 -7.20
CA ALA A 97 -0.59 1.65 -6.71
C ALA A 97 -1.27 0.90 -7.85
N LEU A 98 -1.64 1.61 -8.94
CA LEU A 98 -2.23 0.98 -10.13
C LEU A 98 -1.29 -0.04 -10.76
N GLN A 99 -0.03 0.32 -10.98
CA GLN A 99 0.98 -0.58 -11.56
C GLN A 99 1.15 -1.86 -10.73
N ILE A 100 1.10 -1.74 -9.41
CA ILE A 100 1.16 -2.91 -8.52
C ILE A 100 -0.06 -3.80 -8.72
N VAL A 101 -1.27 -3.22 -8.71
CA VAL A 101 -2.51 -4.00 -8.85
C VAL A 101 -2.56 -4.70 -10.21
N GLU A 102 -2.20 -4.00 -11.30
CA GLU A 102 -2.15 -4.58 -12.64
C GLU A 102 -1.12 -5.72 -12.74
N TYR A 103 0.05 -5.57 -12.11
CA TYR A 103 1.04 -6.63 -12.00
C TYR A 103 0.48 -7.86 -11.26
N LEU A 104 -0.20 -7.64 -10.13
CA LEU A 104 -0.79 -8.71 -9.34
C LEU A 104 -1.94 -9.43 -10.08
N GLU A 105 -2.73 -8.71 -10.88
CA GLU A 105 -3.77 -9.30 -11.74
C GLU A 105 -3.16 -10.11 -12.90
N ALA A 106 -2.03 -9.67 -13.45
CA ALA A 106 -1.34 -10.42 -14.51
C ALA A 106 -0.63 -11.68 -13.98
N ALA A 107 -0.09 -11.61 -12.76
CA ALA A 107 0.63 -12.71 -12.12
C ALA A 107 -0.30 -13.78 -11.51
N ASP A 108 -1.46 -13.37 -10.97
CA ASP A 108 -2.41 -14.26 -10.32
C ASP A 108 -3.54 -14.67 -11.28
N LYS A 109 -3.67 -15.98 -11.53
CA LYS A 109 -4.76 -16.54 -12.36
C LYS A 109 -6.09 -16.64 -11.61
N THR A 110 -6.11 -16.30 -10.32
CA THR A 110 -7.29 -16.39 -9.47
C THR A 110 -7.99 -15.04 -9.43
N TYR A 111 -9.26 -15.03 -9.83
CA TYR A 111 -10.08 -13.84 -9.74
C TYR A 111 -10.26 -13.41 -8.28
N SER A 112 -9.95 -12.13 -7.98
CA SER A 112 -10.22 -11.52 -6.68
C SER A 112 -11.06 -10.26 -6.86
N TRP A 113 -12.27 -10.28 -6.29
CA TRP A 113 -13.17 -9.12 -6.29
C TRP A 113 -12.51 -7.90 -5.62
N ASP A 114 -11.75 -8.12 -4.56
CA ASP A 114 -11.08 -7.05 -3.81
C ASP A 114 -9.98 -6.36 -4.64
N LYS A 115 -9.31 -7.09 -5.54
CA LYS A 115 -8.33 -6.53 -6.48
C LYS A 115 -9.02 -5.67 -7.55
N VAL A 116 -10.14 -6.15 -8.09
CA VAL A 116 -10.92 -5.41 -9.09
C VAL A 116 -11.47 -4.12 -8.49
N VAL A 117 -12.04 -4.16 -7.29
CA VAL A 117 -12.53 -2.95 -6.60
C VAL A 117 -11.39 -1.97 -6.35
N LEU A 118 -10.24 -2.46 -5.86
CA LEU A 118 -9.06 -1.63 -5.63
C LEU A 118 -8.58 -0.93 -6.91
N ARG A 119 -8.53 -1.67 -8.03
CA ARG A 119 -8.16 -1.14 -9.35
C ARG A 119 -9.11 -0.03 -9.80
N GLU A 120 -10.42 -0.30 -9.75
CA GLU A 120 -11.43 0.67 -10.20
C GLU A 120 -11.46 1.92 -9.31
N ASP A 121 -11.27 1.77 -7.99
CA ASP A 121 -11.17 2.91 -7.07
C ASP A 121 -9.96 3.81 -7.41
N ILE A 122 -8.81 3.22 -7.75
CA ILE A 122 -7.61 3.96 -8.16
C ILE A 122 -7.86 4.69 -9.50
N LEU A 123 -8.45 4.02 -10.48
CA LEU A 123 -8.76 4.61 -11.79
C LEU A 123 -9.72 5.80 -11.65
N HIS A 124 -10.80 5.64 -10.88
CA HIS A 124 -11.77 6.70 -10.66
C HIS A 124 -11.12 7.97 -10.06
N ARG A 125 -10.13 7.81 -9.18
CA ARG A 125 -9.38 8.92 -8.58
C ARG A 125 -8.46 9.60 -9.58
N LEU A 126 -7.77 8.82 -10.40
CA LEU A 126 -6.93 9.35 -11.48
C LEU A 126 -7.75 10.12 -12.51
N ASP A 127 -8.93 9.63 -12.88
CA ASP A 127 -9.84 10.31 -13.79
C ASP A 127 -10.38 11.62 -13.19
N SER A 128 -10.76 11.59 -11.92
CA SER A 128 -11.19 12.78 -11.18
C SER A 128 -10.08 13.86 -11.15
N SER A 129 -8.81 13.45 -11.00
CA SER A 129 -7.66 14.34 -11.07
C SER A 129 -7.50 15.01 -12.44
N ASN A 130 -7.64 14.23 -13.52
CA ASN A 130 -7.46 14.72 -14.88
C ASN A 130 -8.54 15.74 -15.28
N GLN A 131 -9.77 15.60 -14.77
CA GLN A 131 -10.85 16.54 -15.01
C GLN A 131 -10.62 17.90 -14.31
N VAL A 132 -10.01 17.92 -13.12
CA VAL A 132 -9.70 19.16 -12.38
C VAL A 132 -8.59 19.98 -13.07
N ASN A 133 -7.65 19.33 -13.76
CA ASN A 133 -6.55 19.99 -14.47
C ASN A 133 -6.90 20.46 -15.90
N SER A 134 -8.15 20.25 -16.35
CA SER A 134 -8.61 20.55 -17.72
C SER A 134 -9.47 21.83 -17.81
N ILE A 135 -9.49 22.66 -16.76
CA ILE A 135 -10.20 23.95 -16.67
C ILE A 135 -9.18 25.05 -16.44
#